data_AF-A0A4Z0ES21-F1
#
_entry.id   AF-A0A4Z0ES21-F1
#
_cell.length_a   1.000
_cell.length_b   1.000
_cell.length_c   1.000
_cell.angle_alpha   90.00
_cell.angle_beta   90.00
_cell.angle_gamma   90.00
#
_symmetry.space_group_name_H-M   'P 1'
#
loop_
_entity.id
_entity.type
_entity.pdbx_description
1 polymer ?
#
loop_
_entity_poly.entity_id
_entity_poly.type
_entity_poly.pdbx_seq_one_letter_code
_entity_poly.pdbx_strand_id
1 'polypeptide(L)'
;MKHLLRYVTAPLLGAVLLFACARQEPTPSVAPATSISQDASAPGFPEGFETGTKTAYTTGTVTLGSGAWTLNDALLGNTTADAKTGSQSARVRNSGSLSMNFDLSGGAGVVTVGHARYGTDASSTWELWASANGGSSYAKVGSTVTSSTTTLSTASFTVNMAGTVRLQLRKTDGSTNRLNFDNITVESYGGTSTGGGGTTAGGKKFLFDASHAETAGNADWVLDVDGGAVSRYPTPAASGITASTSETYWTAALSSWGVALVKLGNSVENLPTGTAITYGNSANPQDLSNYSVFIVDEPNTLFTAAEKTAILTFVKNGGGLFMISDHDVSDRNNDGKDSPAIWNDLMSNNSMQANPFGYSIALTNISETSSNVLASSTNVILHGSQGNVTQLKFSNGATITKTSGSAATPLIWQGSSTQGLSNIMCVTSTFGTGRVFCITDSSPADDGTGSPGNTVYPGWTEIASHAPLHMNASLWLAKLQ
;
A
#
# COMPACT_ATOMS: atom_id res chain seq x y z
N MET A 1 95.28 42.32 -26.99
CA MET A 1 96.19 41.22 -26.56
C MET A 1 95.39 39.92 -26.49
N LYS A 2 95.83 38.91 -27.27
CA LYS A 2 95.71 37.45 -27.10
C LYS A 2 94.32 36.77 -26.94
N HIS A 3 93.91 36.12 -28.05
CA HIS A 3 93.41 34.73 -28.24
C HIS A 3 92.46 34.08 -27.21
N LEU A 4 91.23 33.71 -27.63
CA LEU A 4 90.77 32.37 -28.09
C LEU A 4 90.82 31.26 -27.01
N LEU A 5 89.67 30.64 -26.65
CA LEU A 5 89.26 29.27 -27.08
C LEU A 5 88.07 28.67 -26.26
N ARG A 6 86.94 28.43 -26.96
CA ARG A 6 86.02 27.25 -27.00
C ARG A 6 85.18 26.71 -25.80
N TYR A 7 84.06 26.09 -26.24
CA TYR A 7 83.21 25.02 -25.68
C TYR A 7 82.10 25.45 -24.69
N VAL A 8 80.88 24.90 -24.67
CA VAL A 8 80.02 24.13 -25.59
C VAL A 8 78.65 24.05 -24.89
N THR A 9 77.56 23.95 -25.67
CA THR A 9 76.19 23.49 -25.31
C THR A 9 75.38 24.23 -24.23
N ALA A 10 74.26 24.82 -24.69
CA ALA A 10 73.10 25.16 -23.88
C ALA A 10 72.31 23.90 -23.48
N PRO A 11 71.81 23.78 -22.24
CA PRO A 11 70.82 22.77 -21.91
C PRO A 11 69.41 23.32 -22.17
N LEU A 12 68.68 22.52 -22.93
CA LEU A 12 67.23 22.42 -23.06
C LEU A 12 66.53 22.65 -21.70
N LEU A 13 65.71 23.70 -21.57
CA LEU A 13 64.76 23.81 -20.45
C LEU A 13 63.39 23.37 -20.96
N GLY A 14 63.08 22.10 -20.72
CA GLY A 14 61.80 21.48 -21.04
C GLY A 14 60.67 22.04 -20.17
N ALA A 15 59.49 22.17 -20.80
CA ALA A 15 58.24 22.49 -20.15
C ALA A 15 57.91 21.48 -19.04
N VAL A 16 57.51 21.99 -17.87
CA VAL A 16 56.73 21.21 -16.90
C VAL A 16 55.41 21.95 -16.70
N LEU A 17 54.41 21.51 -17.46
CA LEU A 17 53.00 21.70 -17.11
C LEU A 17 52.78 21.03 -15.75
N LEU A 18 52.51 21.83 -14.74
CA LEU A 18 52.00 21.33 -13.46
C LEU A 18 50.57 20.79 -13.70
N PHE A 19 50.48 19.51 -14.05
CA PHE A 19 49.28 18.73 -13.82
C PHE A 19 49.12 18.61 -12.30
N ALA A 20 48.32 19.51 -11.72
CA ALA A 20 47.73 19.28 -10.42
C ALA A 20 46.77 18.10 -10.56
N CYS A 21 47.23 16.90 -10.19
CA CYS A 21 46.33 15.81 -9.85
C CYS A 21 45.48 16.28 -8.67
N ALA A 22 44.28 16.79 -8.95
CA ALA A 22 43.23 16.83 -7.95
C ALA A 22 43.02 15.39 -7.48
N ARG A 23 43.45 15.11 -6.24
CA ARG A 23 43.09 13.87 -5.56
C ARG A 23 41.57 13.86 -5.52
N GLN A 24 40.95 12.95 -6.28
CA GLN A 24 39.53 12.72 -6.18
C GLN A 24 39.29 12.16 -4.78
N GLU A 25 38.78 13.00 -3.89
CA GLU A 25 38.18 12.60 -2.63
C GLU A 25 37.25 11.42 -2.95
N PRO A 26 37.40 10.25 -2.30
CA PRO A 26 36.47 9.16 -2.51
C PRO A 26 35.07 9.69 -2.18
N THR A 27 34.24 9.81 -3.21
CA THR A 27 32.80 10.04 -3.03
C THR A 27 32.30 9.06 -1.97
N PRO A 28 31.54 9.51 -0.96
CA PRO A 28 30.95 8.59 0.00
C PRO A 28 30.23 7.50 -0.78
N SER A 29 30.68 6.26 -0.61
CA SER A 29 29.89 5.12 -1.04
C SER A 29 28.57 5.23 -0.30
N VAL A 30 27.52 5.57 -1.03
CA VAL A 30 26.15 5.47 -0.52
C VAL A 30 26.01 4.02 -0.11
N ALA A 31 25.87 3.78 1.20
CA ALA A 31 25.51 2.46 1.69
C ALA A 31 24.31 2.00 0.87
N PRO A 32 24.29 0.77 0.31
CA PRO A 32 23.11 0.25 -0.35
C PRO A 32 21.94 0.52 0.59
N ALA A 33 20.92 1.24 0.12
CA ALA A 33 19.70 1.40 0.87
C ALA A 33 19.27 -0.03 1.25
N THR A 34 19.20 -0.31 2.54
CA THR A 34 18.66 -1.58 3.03
C THR A 34 17.27 -1.64 2.46
N SER A 35 17.06 -2.52 1.48
CA SER A 35 15.72 -2.82 0.98
C SER A 35 14.98 -3.41 2.17
N ILE A 36 14.17 -2.60 2.85
CA ILE A 36 13.10 -3.13 3.67
C ILE A 36 12.23 -3.92 2.70
N SER A 37 12.36 -5.26 2.74
CA SER A 37 11.38 -6.13 2.12
C SER A 37 10.08 -5.84 2.84
N GLN A 38 9.19 -5.12 2.18
CA GLN A 38 7.82 -5.01 2.63
C GLN A 38 7.13 -6.30 2.21
N ASP A 39 6.67 -7.05 3.20
CA ASP A 39 6.17 -8.40 3.00
C ASP A 39 4.64 -8.39 2.93
N ALA A 40 4.09 -9.23 2.06
CA ALA A 40 2.64 -9.45 1.93
C ALA A 40 2.02 -9.86 3.26
N SER A 41 0.72 -9.56 3.45
CA SER A 41 -0.07 -10.27 4.46
C SER A 41 0.05 -11.79 4.26
N ALA A 42 0.25 -12.52 5.34
CA ALA A 42 0.29 -13.97 5.32
C ALA A 42 -1.10 -14.51 4.94
N PRO A 43 -1.17 -15.67 4.25
CA PRO A 43 -2.43 -16.28 3.87
C PRO A 43 -3.36 -16.44 5.08
N GLY A 44 -4.63 -16.05 4.92
CA GLY A 44 -5.59 -16.09 6.02
C GLY A 44 -5.60 -14.84 6.90
N PHE A 45 -4.69 -13.87 6.73
CA PHE A 45 -4.71 -12.62 7.51
C PHE A 45 -5.16 -11.41 6.68
N PRO A 46 -5.87 -10.43 7.29
CA PRO A 46 -6.12 -10.27 8.73
C PRO A 46 -7.13 -11.27 9.32
N GLU A 47 -6.97 -11.58 10.62
CA GLU A 47 -7.94 -12.29 11.44
C GLU A 47 -8.70 -11.27 12.30
N GLY A 48 -9.96 -11.01 11.92
CA GLY A 48 -10.88 -10.11 12.63
C GLY A 48 -11.90 -10.84 13.52
N PHE A 49 -11.81 -12.17 13.66
CA PHE A 49 -12.72 -12.99 14.45
C PHE A 49 -14.20 -12.98 14.01
N GLU A 50 -14.51 -12.44 12.82
CA GLU A 50 -15.88 -12.27 12.30
C GLU A 50 -16.56 -13.58 11.85
N THR A 51 -15.89 -14.72 11.98
CA THR A 51 -16.45 -16.03 11.64
C THR A 51 -16.36 -17.01 12.81
N GLY A 52 -17.22 -18.02 12.79
CA GLY A 52 -17.29 -19.03 13.86
C GLY A 52 -18.05 -18.55 15.10
N THR A 53 -18.24 -19.47 16.05
CA THR A 53 -18.94 -19.19 17.30
C THR A 53 -18.33 -20.01 18.43
N LYS A 54 -18.00 -19.35 19.54
CA LYS A 54 -17.58 -19.99 20.78
C LYS A 54 -17.98 -19.11 21.95
N THR A 55 -19.02 -19.48 22.68
CA THR A 55 -19.63 -18.62 23.71
C THR A 55 -19.18 -18.95 25.14
N ALA A 56 -18.45 -20.05 25.34
CA ALA A 56 -17.95 -20.49 26.64
C ALA A 56 -16.42 -20.30 26.77
N TYR A 57 -15.94 -20.01 27.98
CA TYR A 57 -14.51 -19.87 28.28
C TYR A 57 -13.74 -21.20 28.30
N THR A 58 -14.42 -22.34 28.47
CA THR A 58 -13.80 -23.67 28.42
C THR A 58 -12.98 -23.86 27.15
N THR A 59 -11.80 -24.50 27.24
CA THR A 59 -10.95 -24.74 26.07
C THR A 59 -11.72 -25.35 24.92
N GLY A 60 -11.55 -24.82 23.71
CA GLY A 60 -12.13 -25.40 22.50
C GLY A 60 -11.54 -24.80 21.24
N THR A 61 -11.59 -25.58 20.17
CA THR A 61 -11.18 -25.14 18.84
C THR A 61 -12.35 -24.48 18.11
N VAL A 62 -12.08 -23.38 17.42
CA VAL A 62 -13.01 -22.69 16.52
C VAL A 62 -12.31 -22.47 15.17
N THR A 63 -13.05 -22.67 14.08
CA THR A 63 -12.58 -22.31 12.74
C THR A 63 -12.96 -20.86 12.47
N LEU A 64 -11.95 -20.02 12.24
CA LEU A 64 -12.05 -18.59 11.96
C LEU A 64 -11.62 -18.30 10.50
N GLY A 65 -11.57 -17.01 10.13
CA GLY A 65 -11.28 -16.57 8.76
C GLY A 65 -9.85 -16.92 8.34
N SER A 66 -8.92 -16.85 9.27
CA SER A 66 -7.51 -17.22 9.02
C SER A 66 -7.24 -18.72 9.09
N GLY A 67 -8.12 -19.50 9.72
CA GLY A 67 -7.94 -20.93 9.95
C GLY A 67 -8.45 -21.39 11.32
N ALA A 68 -8.06 -22.58 11.76
CA ALA A 68 -8.49 -23.12 13.04
C ALA A 68 -7.65 -22.58 14.21
N TRP A 69 -8.31 -22.14 15.28
CA TRP A 69 -7.69 -21.63 16.50
C TRP A 69 -8.19 -22.36 17.74
N THR A 70 -7.28 -22.68 18.66
CA THR A 70 -7.62 -23.16 20.01
C THR A 70 -7.72 -21.96 20.95
N LEU A 71 -8.92 -21.77 21.51
CA LEU A 71 -9.24 -20.73 22.50
C LEU A 71 -9.31 -21.36 23.89
N ASN A 72 -8.38 -21.01 24.77
CA ASN A 72 -8.32 -21.45 26.16
C ASN A 72 -8.61 -20.29 27.11
N ASP A 73 -9.54 -20.47 28.05
CA ASP A 73 -10.03 -19.38 28.92
C ASP A 73 -10.41 -18.12 28.12
N ALA A 74 -10.98 -18.38 26.94
CA ALA A 74 -11.30 -17.39 25.92
C ALA A 74 -12.57 -17.77 25.16
N LEU A 75 -13.26 -16.79 24.60
CA LEU A 75 -14.48 -16.94 23.81
C LEU A 75 -14.53 -15.89 22.67
N LEU A 76 -15.47 -16.01 21.74
CA LEU A 76 -15.83 -14.94 20.80
C LEU A 76 -16.98 -14.12 21.40
N GLY A 77 -16.72 -12.85 21.66
CA GLY A 77 -17.61 -11.94 22.39
C GLY A 77 -18.20 -10.87 21.47
N ASN A 78 -19.50 -10.64 21.59
CA ASN A 78 -20.26 -9.70 20.78
C ASN A 78 -21.07 -8.69 21.62
N THR A 79 -20.76 -8.56 22.91
CA THR A 79 -21.45 -7.61 23.80
C THR A 79 -20.99 -6.18 23.52
N THR A 80 -21.74 -5.18 23.97
CA THR A 80 -21.35 -3.76 23.83
C THR A 80 -20.08 -3.39 24.59
N ALA A 81 -19.68 -4.19 25.59
CA ALA A 81 -18.44 -4.00 26.34
C ALA A 81 -17.22 -4.68 25.66
N ASP A 82 -17.44 -5.50 24.62
CA ASP A 82 -16.36 -6.02 23.80
C ASP A 82 -15.90 -4.94 22.82
N ALA A 83 -14.64 -4.52 22.95
CA ALA A 83 -13.98 -3.73 21.93
C ALA A 83 -13.76 -4.61 20.69
N LYS A 84 -14.23 -4.15 19.54
CA LYS A 84 -14.23 -4.91 18.29
C LYS A 84 -14.40 -3.99 17.08
N THR A 85 -13.95 -4.45 15.93
CA THR A 85 -14.36 -3.98 14.60
C THR A 85 -15.32 -5.01 14.04
N GLY A 86 -16.48 -4.60 13.53
CA GLY A 86 -17.50 -5.54 13.09
C GLY A 86 -18.34 -6.11 14.25
N SER A 87 -18.66 -7.40 14.17
CA SER A 87 -19.70 -8.05 14.96
C SER A 87 -19.16 -8.71 16.25
N GLN A 88 -17.92 -9.19 16.28
CA GLN A 88 -17.37 -9.86 17.45
C GLN A 88 -15.84 -9.74 17.55
N SER A 89 -15.28 -10.01 18.74
CA SER A 89 -13.82 -10.11 18.92
C SER A 89 -13.48 -11.24 19.88
N ALA A 90 -12.22 -11.65 19.94
CA ALA A 90 -11.79 -12.64 20.92
C ALA A 90 -11.69 -12.00 22.31
N ARG A 91 -12.36 -12.58 23.31
CA ARG A 91 -12.30 -12.15 24.72
C ARG A 91 -11.62 -13.19 25.58
N VAL A 92 -10.58 -12.79 26.31
CA VAL A 92 -9.72 -13.67 27.12
C VAL A 92 -9.70 -13.20 28.58
N ARG A 93 -9.61 -14.13 29.55
CA ARG A 93 -9.47 -13.83 30.98
C ARG A 93 -8.40 -14.71 31.65
N ASN A 94 -8.15 -14.50 32.94
CA ASN A 94 -7.19 -15.29 33.74
C ASN A 94 -5.81 -15.31 33.05
N SER A 95 -5.30 -16.51 32.75
CA SER A 95 -4.08 -16.75 31.96
C SER A 95 -4.42 -17.41 30.62
N GLY A 96 -5.57 -17.07 30.04
CA GLY A 96 -6.05 -17.66 28.79
C GLY A 96 -5.19 -17.32 27.58
N SER A 97 -5.44 -18.04 26.48
CA SER A 97 -4.67 -17.91 25.24
C SER A 97 -5.50 -18.15 23.96
N LEU A 98 -5.02 -17.57 22.87
CA LEU A 98 -5.46 -17.82 21.49
C LEU A 98 -4.29 -18.48 20.75
N SER A 99 -4.47 -19.71 20.27
CA SER A 99 -3.39 -20.50 19.64
C SER A 99 -3.76 -20.92 18.23
N MET A 100 -2.93 -20.60 17.25
CA MET A 100 -3.11 -21.10 15.89
C MET A 100 -2.95 -22.63 15.84
N ASN A 101 -3.82 -23.32 15.10
CA ASN A 101 -3.71 -24.74 14.80
C ASN A 101 -3.19 -25.01 13.37
N PHE A 102 -2.67 -23.99 12.71
CA PHE A 102 -2.12 -24.03 11.35
C PHE A 102 -0.80 -23.26 11.29
N ASP A 103 0.00 -23.55 10.27
CA ASP A 103 1.31 -22.95 10.06
C ASP A 103 1.26 -21.85 9.00
N LEU A 104 1.92 -20.73 9.28
CA LEU A 104 2.30 -19.75 8.29
C LEU A 104 3.47 -20.31 7.49
N SER A 105 3.23 -20.75 6.25
CA SER A 105 4.27 -21.34 5.40
C SER A 105 5.31 -20.33 4.91
N GLY A 106 4.92 -19.06 4.78
CA GLY A 106 5.77 -17.94 4.35
C GLY A 106 6.57 -17.27 5.47
N GLY A 107 6.61 -17.84 6.67
CA GLY A 107 7.18 -17.19 7.85
C GLY A 107 6.31 -16.06 8.40
N ALA A 108 6.86 -15.32 9.36
CA ALA A 108 6.26 -14.13 9.94
C ALA A 108 7.32 -13.04 10.08
N GLY A 109 7.12 -11.92 9.39
CA GLY A 109 7.92 -10.70 9.47
C GLY A 109 7.43 -9.82 10.61
N VAL A 110 6.36 -9.06 10.38
CA VAL A 110 5.71 -8.21 11.39
C VAL A 110 4.34 -8.78 11.75
N VAL A 111 4.00 -8.76 13.03
CA VAL A 111 2.66 -9.11 13.50
C VAL A 111 2.07 -7.89 14.20
N THR A 112 0.86 -7.49 13.81
CA THR A 112 0.10 -6.49 14.56
C THR A 112 -1.15 -7.09 15.17
N VAL A 113 -1.57 -6.55 16.32
CA VAL A 113 -2.72 -7.05 17.09
C VAL A 113 -3.50 -5.86 17.61
N GLY A 114 -4.78 -5.77 17.29
CA GLY A 114 -5.72 -4.90 17.98
C GLY A 114 -6.02 -5.45 19.37
N HIS A 115 -5.91 -4.61 20.40
CA HIS A 115 -6.15 -5.01 21.79
C HIS A 115 -6.81 -3.90 22.59
N ALA A 116 -7.66 -4.27 23.55
CA ALA A 116 -8.31 -3.33 24.48
C ALA A 116 -8.79 -4.07 25.74
N ARG A 117 -8.99 -3.34 26.84
CA ARG A 117 -9.65 -3.89 28.03
C ARG A 117 -11.16 -4.04 27.77
N TYR A 118 -11.77 -5.04 28.38
CA TYR A 118 -13.21 -5.24 28.30
C TYR A 118 -13.97 -4.24 29.19
N GLY A 119 -14.83 -3.40 28.60
CA GLY A 119 -15.69 -2.47 29.34
C GLY A 119 -14.97 -1.69 30.44
N THR A 120 -15.37 -1.93 31.69
CA THR A 120 -14.83 -1.25 32.88
C THR A 120 -13.80 -2.07 33.66
N ASP A 121 -13.38 -3.24 33.15
CA ASP A 121 -12.36 -4.07 33.78
C ASP A 121 -11.04 -3.29 33.91
N ALA A 122 -10.21 -3.68 34.88
CA ALA A 122 -8.89 -3.06 35.06
C ALA A 122 -7.93 -3.46 33.91
N SER A 123 -6.83 -2.70 33.78
CA SER A 123 -5.80 -2.99 32.77
C SER A 123 -5.26 -4.42 32.89
N SER A 124 -4.95 -5.03 31.74
CA SER A 124 -4.45 -6.40 31.65
C SER A 124 -3.18 -6.47 30.81
N THR A 125 -2.30 -7.41 31.11
CA THR A 125 -1.07 -7.66 30.35
C THR A 125 -1.15 -8.93 29.50
N TRP A 126 -0.48 -8.90 28.36
CA TRP A 126 -0.41 -10.02 27.43
C TRP A 126 0.88 -10.01 26.61
N GLU A 127 1.15 -11.12 25.92
CA GLU A 127 2.37 -11.35 25.15
C GLU A 127 2.07 -12.08 23.83
N LEU A 128 2.85 -11.77 22.80
CA LEU A 128 2.92 -12.56 21.56
C LEU A 128 3.99 -13.65 21.71
N TRP A 129 3.67 -14.86 21.23
CA TRP A 129 4.55 -16.01 21.23
C TRP A 129 4.56 -16.65 19.85
N ALA A 130 5.73 -17.10 19.39
CA ALA A 130 5.91 -17.75 18.09
C ALA A 130 6.58 -19.13 18.25
N SER A 131 6.19 -20.06 17.39
CA SER A 131 6.69 -21.43 17.33
C SER A 131 7.23 -21.71 15.93
N ALA A 132 8.43 -22.28 15.84
CA ALA A 132 9.03 -22.78 14.60
C ALA A 132 8.79 -24.29 14.36
N ASN A 133 8.11 -24.99 15.27
CA ASN A 133 8.00 -26.46 15.28
C ASN A 133 6.57 -26.96 15.45
N GLY A 134 5.63 -26.34 14.73
CA GLY A 134 4.23 -26.77 14.67
C GLY A 134 3.48 -26.67 16.00
N GLY A 135 3.91 -25.81 16.92
CA GLY A 135 3.29 -25.59 18.22
C GLY A 135 3.83 -26.46 19.35
N SER A 136 4.91 -27.23 19.11
CA SER A 136 5.52 -28.07 20.15
C SER A 136 6.19 -27.25 21.26
N SER A 137 6.79 -26.12 20.89
CA SER A 137 7.36 -25.16 21.82
C SER A 137 7.26 -23.74 21.27
N TYR A 138 7.06 -22.77 22.15
CA TYR A 138 6.95 -21.36 21.76
C TYR A 138 8.00 -20.51 22.47
N ALA A 139 8.47 -19.46 21.78
CA ALA A 139 9.29 -18.39 22.33
C ALA A 139 8.51 -17.07 22.31
N LYS A 140 8.74 -16.22 23.32
CA LYS A 140 8.14 -14.89 23.40
C LYS A 140 8.72 -13.99 22.31
N VAL A 141 7.85 -13.20 21.67
CA VAL A 141 8.22 -12.19 20.68
C VAL A 141 7.94 -10.80 21.24
N GLY A 142 8.93 -9.91 21.17
CA GLY A 142 8.81 -8.52 21.62
C GLY A 142 8.53 -8.37 23.13
N SER A 143 8.00 -7.20 23.49
CA SER A 143 7.70 -6.83 24.87
C SER A 143 6.32 -7.32 25.33
N THR A 144 6.13 -7.42 26.65
CA THR A 144 4.78 -7.56 27.23
C THR A 144 4.00 -6.28 26.97
N VAL A 145 2.76 -6.41 26.51
CA VAL A 145 1.86 -5.29 26.22
C VAL A 145 0.86 -5.13 27.36
N THR A 146 0.57 -3.88 27.72
CA THR A 146 -0.49 -3.54 28.68
C THR A 146 -1.66 -2.91 27.94
N SER A 147 -2.84 -3.49 28.08
CA SER A 147 -4.08 -2.93 27.55
C SER A 147 -4.79 -2.11 28.62
N SER A 148 -4.91 -0.81 28.40
CA SER A 148 -5.53 0.14 29.35
C SER A 148 -6.74 0.89 28.78
N THR A 149 -6.93 0.87 27.46
CA THR A 149 -8.00 1.57 26.74
C THR A 149 -9.20 0.68 26.53
N THR A 150 -10.39 1.27 26.40
CA THR A 150 -11.65 0.58 26.02
C THR A 150 -11.88 0.57 24.52
N THR A 151 -11.10 1.33 23.76
CA THR A 151 -11.03 1.29 22.30
C THR A 151 -9.81 0.49 21.87
N LEU A 152 -9.89 -0.18 20.72
CA LEU A 152 -8.78 -0.96 20.17
C LEU A 152 -7.57 -0.05 19.94
N SER A 153 -6.45 -0.41 20.56
CA SER A 153 -5.11 0.06 20.23
C SER A 153 -4.36 -1.05 19.49
N THR A 154 -3.43 -0.69 18.61
CA THR A 154 -2.64 -1.68 17.86
C THR A 154 -1.24 -1.82 18.47
N ALA A 155 -0.88 -3.04 18.86
CA ALA A 155 0.50 -3.41 19.18
C ALA A 155 1.18 -4.01 17.93
N SER A 156 2.45 -3.69 17.71
CA SER A 156 3.26 -4.20 16.59
C SER A 156 4.49 -4.94 17.09
N PHE A 157 4.78 -6.09 16.49
CA PHE A 157 5.85 -7.00 16.87
C PHE A 157 6.68 -7.38 15.64
N THR A 158 7.98 -7.14 15.70
CA THR A 158 8.93 -7.68 14.71
C THR A 158 9.26 -9.13 15.09
N VAL A 159 8.71 -10.09 14.34
CA VAL A 159 8.92 -11.53 14.54
C VAL A 159 10.16 -12.01 13.78
N ASN A 160 10.29 -11.64 12.50
CA ASN A 160 11.39 -12.00 11.61
C ASN A 160 11.79 -13.48 11.62
N MET A 161 10.80 -14.37 11.53
CA MET A 161 11.01 -15.82 11.48
C MET A 161 10.68 -16.35 10.08
N ALA A 162 11.68 -16.96 9.45
CA ALA A 162 11.51 -17.71 8.21
C ALA A 162 10.91 -19.11 8.45
N GLY A 163 10.43 -19.74 7.38
CA GLY A 163 9.88 -21.09 7.42
C GLY A 163 8.51 -21.15 8.10
N THR A 164 8.11 -22.33 8.57
CA THR A 164 6.80 -22.51 9.20
C THR A 164 6.72 -21.84 10.56
N VAL A 165 5.79 -20.90 10.75
CA VAL A 165 5.57 -20.20 12.02
C VAL A 165 4.14 -20.42 12.53
N ARG A 166 3.96 -20.69 13.82
CA ARG A 166 2.66 -20.57 14.52
C ARG A 166 2.71 -19.50 15.57
N LEU A 167 1.65 -18.71 15.68
CA LEU A 167 1.52 -17.66 16.69
C LEU A 167 0.59 -18.10 17.83
N GLN A 168 0.82 -17.51 18.99
CA GLN A 168 -0.03 -17.62 20.16
C GLN A 168 -0.05 -16.30 20.91
N LEU A 169 -1.25 -15.83 21.26
CA LEU A 169 -1.44 -14.69 22.15
C LEU A 169 -1.72 -15.23 23.55
N ARG A 170 -1.00 -14.73 24.56
CA ARG A 170 -1.14 -15.19 25.95
C ARG A 170 -1.43 -14.02 26.87
N LYS A 171 -2.52 -14.09 27.63
CA LYS A 171 -2.74 -13.17 28.76
C LYS A 171 -1.83 -13.59 29.91
N THR A 172 -1.18 -12.63 30.57
CA THR A 172 -0.07 -12.93 31.51
C THR A 172 -0.26 -12.43 32.94
N ASP A 173 -1.20 -11.52 33.20
CA ASP A 173 -1.42 -10.99 34.56
C ASP A 173 -2.18 -11.95 35.51
N GLY A 174 -2.76 -13.04 35.00
CA GLY A 174 -3.49 -14.04 35.79
C GLY A 174 -4.80 -13.55 36.43
N SER A 175 -5.21 -12.31 36.20
CA SER A 175 -6.40 -11.71 36.78
C SER A 175 -7.68 -12.13 36.06
N THR A 176 -8.80 -12.04 36.76
CA THR A 176 -10.13 -12.31 36.19
C THR A 176 -10.62 -11.21 35.24
N ASN A 177 -9.89 -10.09 35.15
CA ASN A 177 -10.16 -9.03 34.18
C ASN A 177 -10.06 -9.56 32.76
N ARG A 178 -10.91 -9.05 31.88
CA ARG A 178 -11.03 -9.50 30.50
C ARG A 178 -10.33 -8.54 29.55
N LEU A 179 -9.79 -9.15 28.50
CA LEU A 179 -9.06 -8.49 27.43
C LEU A 179 -9.67 -8.89 26.08
N ASN A 180 -9.87 -7.91 25.21
CA ASN A 180 -10.29 -8.13 23.83
C ASN A 180 -9.07 -8.12 22.90
N PHE A 181 -9.08 -9.03 21.93
CA PHE A 181 -8.17 -9.08 20.80
C PHE A 181 -8.95 -9.09 19.50
N ASP A 182 -8.47 -8.31 18.54
CA ASP A 182 -9.09 -8.17 17.23
C ASP A 182 -8.05 -7.77 16.18
N ASN A 183 -8.41 -7.79 14.90
CA ASN A 183 -7.61 -7.27 13.79
C ASN A 183 -6.15 -7.74 13.83
N ILE A 184 -5.92 -9.05 14.01
CA ILE A 184 -4.57 -9.59 13.98
C ILE A 184 -4.11 -9.57 12.53
N THR A 185 -2.94 -8.99 12.27
CA THR A 185 -2.28 -9.07 10.96
C THR A 185 -0.94 -9.76 11.10
N VAL A 186 -0.57 -10.48 10.06
CA VAL A 186 0.76 -11.07 9.96
C VAL A 186 1.29 -10.73 8.59
N GLU A 187 2.43 -10.07 8.53
CA GLU A 187 3.23 -9.95 7.32
C GLU A 187 4.09 -11.22 7.22
N SER A 188 4.21 -11.79 6.01
CA SER A 188 5.12 -12.91 5.75
C SER A 188 6.57 -12.49 6.00
N TYR A 189 7.53 -13.42 6.08
CA TYR A 189 8.93 -13.03 6.27
C TYR A 189 9.69 -12.88 4.95
N GLY A 190 10.19 -11.68 4.68
CA GLY A 190 10.87 -11.24 3.47
C GLY A 190 12.35 -11.56 3.36
N GLY A 191 12.78 -12.68 3.93
CA GLY A 191 14.17 -13.12 3.85
C GLY A 191 14.66 -13.14 2.40
N THR A 192 15.75 -12.42 2.13
CA THR A 192 16.39 -12.26 0.81
C THR A 192 16.44 -13.55 0.01
N SER A 193 15.63 -13.64 -1.05
CA SER A 193 15.89 -14.58 -2.14
C SER A 193 17.03 -14.03 -2.98
N THR A 194 18.25 -14.47 -2.68
CA THR A 194 19.35 -14.39 -3.64
C THR A 194 19.02 -15.26 -4.85
N GLY A 195 18.71 -14.59 -5.97
CA GLY A 195 18.98 -15.03 -7.34
C GLY A 195 18.40 -16.37 -7.80
N GLY A 196 17.40 -16.30 -8.68
CA GLY A 196 17.02 -17.42 -9.55
C GLY A 196 15.62 -17.24 -10.11
N GLY A 197 15.52 -17.01 -11.43
CA GLY A 197 14.26 -16.79 -12.13
C GLY A 197 13.19 -17.85 -11.84
N GLY A 198 12.00 -17.38 -11.50
CA GLY A 198 10.84 -18.18 -11.14
C GLY A 198 9.86 -17.30 -10.37
N THR A 199 8.84 -16.81 -11.05
CA THR A 199 7.80 -15.90 -10.53
C THR A 199 6.96 -16.58 -9.45
N THR A 200 7.39 -16.48 -8.20
CA THR A 200 6.49 -16.44 -7.03
C THR A 200 7.15 -15.55 -5.98
N ALA A 201 7.24 -14.25 -6.29
CA ALA A 201 7.54 -13.25 -5.28
C ALA A 201 6.38 -13.23 -4.28
N GLY A 202 6.67 -13.23 -2.97
CA GLY A 202 5.64 -12.97 -1.97
C GLY A 202 4.86 -11.71 -2.32
N GLY A 203 3.55 -11.71 -2.04
CA GLY A 203 2.66 -10.60 -2.41
C GLY A 203 3.12 -9.25 -1.86
N LYS A 204 2.48 -8.19 -2.35
CA LYS A 204 2.77 -6.80 -1.98
C LYS A 204 1.61 -6.18 -1.22
N LYS A 205 1.91 -5.11 -0.48
CA LYS A 205 0.91 -4.34 0.28
C LYS A 205 0.49 -3.11 -0.51
N PHE A 206 -0.81 -2.95 -0.72
CA PHE A 206 -1.42 -1.83 -1.40
C PHE A 206 -2.28 -1.05 -0.40
N LEU A 207 -2.07 0.26 -0.32
CA LEU A 207 -2.86 1.15 0.52
C LEU A 207 -3.75 1.99 -0.39
N PHE A 208 -5.06 1.91 -0.21
CA PHE A 208 -6.05 2.73 -0.88
C PHE A 208 -6.42 3.91 0.02
N ASP A 209 -6.34 5.13 -0.49
CA ASP A 209 -6.66 6.31 0.28
C ASP A 209 -8.17 6.45 0.51
N ALA A 210 -8.54 6.84 1.72
CA ALA A 210 -9.88 7.28 2.09
C ALA A 210 -9.80 8.48 3.06
N SER A 211 -8.62 9.12 3.11
CA SER A 211 -8.31 10.19 4.07
C SER A 211 -8.54 11.59 3.52
N HIS A 212 -8.70 11.73 2.21
CA HIS A 212 -8.87 13.01 1.50
C HIS A 212 -10.25 13.15 0.84
N ALA A 213 -11.29 12.65 1.50
CA ALA A 213 -12.70 12.81 1.14
C ALA A 213 -13.14 12.06 -0.13
N GLU A 214 -12.57 10.88 -0.35
CA GLU A 214 -12.89 9.93 -1.42
C GLU A 214 -14.33 9.36 -1.35
N THR A 215 -15.05 9.64 -0.26
CA THR A 215 -16.46 9.30 -0.06
C THR A 215 -17.37 10.54 -0.02
N ALA A 216 -16.91 11.70 -0.47
CA ALA A 216 -17.71 12.93 -0.46
C ALA A 216 -18.74 12.98 -1.59
N GLY A 217 -19.92 13.53 -1.30
CA GLY A 217 -20.99 13.64 -2.27
C GLY A 217 -21.42 12.26 -2.79
N ASN A 218 -21.21 12.02 -4.08
CA ASN A 218 -21.49 10.74 -4.74
C ASN A 218 -20.22 9.92 -5.00
N ALA A 219 -19.04 10.38 -4.54
CA ALA A 219 -17.81 9.60 -4.62
C ALA A 219 -17.87 8.41 -3.65
N ASP A 220 -17.22 7.32 -4.05
CA ASP A 220 -17.14 6.08 -3.27
C ASP A 220 -15.85 5.33 -3.56
N TRP A 221 -14.76 6.09 -3.71
CA TRP A 221 -13.48 5.63 -4.27
C TRP A 221 -12.62 4.91 -3.24
N VAL A 222 -13.21 3.90 -2.61
CA VAL A 222 -12.61 3.09 -1.54
C VAL A 222 -12.86 1.61 -1.79
N LEU A 223 -12.18 0.74 -1.04
CA LEU A 223 -12.33 -0.71 -1.19
C LEU A 223 -13.66 -1.23 -0.66
N ASP A 224 -14.14 -0.64 0.42
CA ASP A 224 -15.27 -1.13 1.20
C ASP A 224 -15.81 -0.08 2.16
N VAL A 225 -17.14 -0.04 2.31
CA VAL A 225 -17.85 0.81 3.27
C VAL A 225 -18.83 -0.05 4.08
N ASP A 226 -18.57 -0.15 5.38
CA ASP A 226 -19.40 -0.89 6.33
C ASP A 226 -20.25 0.07 7.16
N GLY A 227 -21.58 0.06 6.96
CA GLY A 227 -22.48 0.89 7.75
C GLY A 227 -22.20 2.40 7.66
N GLY A 228 -21.65 2.84 6.52
CA GLY A 228 -21.25 4.23 6.29
C GLY A 228 -19.85 4.60 6.80
N ALA A 229 -19.06 3.62 7.27
CA ALA A 229 -17.69 3.83 7.72
C ALA A 229 -16.68 3.10 6.83
N VAL A 230 -15.57 3.77 6.52
CA VAL A 230 -14.42 3.14 5.84
C VAL A 230 -13.50 2.54 6.90
N SER A 231 -13.53 1.23 7.04
CA SER A 231 -12.62 0.51 7.94
C SER A 231 -11.26 0.31 7.27
N ARG A 232 -10.18 0.34 8.06
CA ARG A 232 -8.82 0.02 7.60
C ARG A 232 -8.76 -1.32 6.86
N TYR A 233 -9.39 -2.33 7.46
CA TYR A 233 -9.54 -3.65 6.88
C TYR A 233 -10.97 -3.79 6.36
N PRO A 234 -11.15 -4.13 5.06
CA PRO A 234 -12.46 -4.44 4.52
C PRO A 234 -13.15 -5.62 5.20
N THR A 235 -14.49 -5.60 5.23
CA THR A 235 -15.34 -6.67 5.74
C THR A 235 -16.27 -7.20 4.64
N PRO A 236 -16.37 -8.53 4.43
CA PRO A 236 -15.68 -9.59 5.15
C PRO A 236 -14.16 -9.58 4.89
N ALA A 237 -13.39 -10.16 5.81
CA ALA A 237 -11.93 -10.09 5.76
C ALA A 237 -11.36 -10.62 4.43
N ALA A 238 -10.36 -9.92 3.89
CA ALA A 238 -9.66 -10.28 2.65
C ALA A 238 -9.10 -11.72 2.66
N SER A 239 -8.82 -12.26 3.85
CA SER A 239 -8.40 -13.63 4.08
C SER A 239 -9.39 -14.69 3.60
N GLY A 240 -10.67 -14.35 3.46
CA GLY A 240 -11.71 -15.21 2.91
C GLY A 240 -11.76 -15.22 1.38
N ILE A 241 -10.97 -14.40 0.68
CA ILE A 241 -10.95 -14.35 -0.78
C ILE A 241 -10.22 -15.57 -1.34
N THR A 242 -10.88 -16.22 -2.29
CA THR A 242 -10.38 -17.38 -3.06
C THR A 242 -10.41 -17.06 -4.54
N ALA A 243 -9.85 -17.95 -5.37
CA ALA A 243 -9.91 -17.80 -6.83
C ALA A 243 -11.35 -17.69 -7.38
N SER A 244 -12.34 -18.26 -6.70
CA SER A 244 -13.77 -18.21 -7.09
C SER A 244 -14.57 -17.08 -6.45
N THR A 245 -13.98 -16.28 -5.56
CA THR A 245 -14.69 -15.18 -4.90
C THR A 245 -15.08 -14.11 -5.93
N SER A 246 -16.33 -13.64 -5.86
CA SER A 246 -16.82 -12.56 -6.73
C SER A 246 -16.00 -11.29 -6.53
N GLU A 247 -15.83 -10.49 -7.58
CA GLU A 247 -15.17 -9.18 -7.48
C GLU A 247 -16.02 -8.16 -6.68
N THR A 248 -17.32 -8.45 -6.51
CA THR A 248 -18.26 -7.73 -5.64
C THR A 248 -18.20 -8.19 -4.17
N TYR A 249 -17.02 -8.59 -3.67
CA TYR A 249 -16.87 -9.16 -2.32
C TYR A 249 -17.08 -8.13 -1.21
N TRP A 250 -16.70 -6.88 -1.51
CA TRP A 250 -16.89 -5.71 -0.67
C TRP A 250 -17.89 -4.75 -1.31
N THR A 251 -18.29 -3.72 -0.57
CA THR A 251 -19.29 -2.74 -1.03
C THR A 251 -18.66 -1.35 -1.08
N ALA A 252 -18.01 -1.03 -2.20
CA ALA A 252 -17.60 0.31 -2.61
C ALA A 252 -17.04 0.27 -4.04
N ALA A 253 -16.90 1.42 -4.70
CA ALA A 253 -16.57 1.48 -6.13
C ALA A 253 -15.22 0.85 -6.53
N LEU A 254 -14.30 0.59 -5.59
CA LEU A 254 -12.99 -0.05 -5.88
C LEU A 254 -12.88 -1.50 -5.38
N SER A 255 -13.98 -2.13 -4.96
CA SER A 255 -13.99 -3.51 -4.43
C SER A 255 -13.31 -4.48 -5.40
N SER A 256 -13.69 -4.46 -6.67
CA SER A 256 -13.24 -5.40 -7.69
C SER A 256 -11.73 -5.32 -7.92
N TRP A 257 -11.17 -4.12 -7.87
CA TRP A 257 -9.73 -3.91 -7.95
C TRP A 257 -9.01 -4.52 -6.74
N GLY A 258 -9.50 -4.26 -5.53
CA GLY A 258 -8.97 -4.85 -4.31
C GLY A 258 -9.01 -6.38 -4.32
N VAL A 259 -10.16 -6.96 -4.68
CA VAL A 259 -10.33 -8.41 -4.78
C VAL A 259 -9.39 -9.01 -5.81
N ALA A 260 -9.21 -8.37 -6.97
CA ALA A 260 -8.27 -8.83 -8.00
C ALA A 260 -6.82 -8.84 -7.49
N LEU A 261 -6.40 -7.83 -6.72
CA LEU A 261 -5.08 -7.82 -6.08
C LEU A 261 -4.92 -8.95 -5.06
N VAL A 262 -5.93 -9.20 -4.24
CA VAL A 262 -5.90 -10.27 -3.22
C VAL A 262 -5.87 -11.66 -3.85
N LYS A 263 -6.59 -11.89 -4.96
CA LYS A 263 -6.52 -13.14 -5.74
C LYS A 263 -5.11 -13.45 -6.25
N LEU A 264 -4.27 -12.44 -6.45
CA LEU A 264 -2.87 -12.58 -6.83
C LEU A 264 -1.91 -12.73 -5.63
N GLY A 265 -2.45 -12.89 -4.42
CA GLY A 265 -1.69 -13.07 -3.18
C GLY A 265 -1.18 -11.76 -2.56
N ASN A 266 -1.65 -10.61 -3.04
CA ASN A 266 -1.36 -9.32 -2.43
C ASN A 266 -2.31 -9.04 -1.25
N SER A 267 -2.01 -7.99 -0.49
CA SER A 267 -2.91 -7.51 0.55
C SER A 267 -3.23 -6.03 0.36
N VAL A 268 -4.45 -5.68 0.74
CA VAL A 268 -5.00 -4.35 0.56
C VAL A 268 -5.50 -3.81 1.90
N GLU A 269 -5.39 -2.51 2.10
CA GLU A 269 -5.97 -1.80 3.24
C GLU A 269 -6.53 -0.46 2.74
N ASN A 270 -7.61 0.03 3.37
CA ASN A 270 -7.98 1.44 3.25
C ASN A 270 -7.13 2.27 4.23
N LEU A 271 -6.88 3.54 3.92
CA LEU A 271 -6.39 4.56 4.85
C LEU A 271 -7.57 5.42 5.30
N PRO A 272 -8.22 5.12 6.45
CA PRO A 272 -9.46 5.79 6.83
C PRO A 272 -9.28 7.28 7.10
N THR A 273 -10.36 8.05 6.93
CA THR A 273 -10.44 9.46 7.30
C THR A 273 -9.90 9.73 8.71
N GLY A 274 -9.04 10.74 8.81
CA GLY A 274 -8.35 11.11 10.07
C GLY A 274 -7.05 10.35 10.34
N THR A 275 -6.70 9.36 9.53
CA THR A 275 -5.39 8.71 9.57
C THR A 275 -4.37 9.55 8.82
N ALA A 276 -3.23 9.86 9.45
CA ALA A 276 -2.22 10.69 8.81
C ALA A 276 -1.42 9.92 7.74
N ILE A 277 -1.21 10.55 6.58
CA ILE A 277 -0.24 10.06 5.59
C ILE A 277 1.17 10.42 6.06
N THR A 278 1.93 9.42 6.50
CA THR A 278 3.31 9.60 6.98
C THR A 278 4.27 8.67 6.26
N TYR A 279 5.57 9.02 6.30
CA TYR A 279 6.64 8.15 5.82
C TYR A 279 7.80 8.14 6.82
N GLY A 280 8.20 6.95 7.29
CA GLY A 280 9.26 6.76 8.29
C GLY A 280 8.82 6.93 9.74
N ASN A 281 7.52 7.03 10.01
CA ASN A 281 6.97 7.09 11.35
C ASN A 281 6.59 5.69 11.85
N SER A 282 7.47 5.04 12.61
CA SER A 282 7.23 3.69 13.13
C SER A 282 6.04 3.57 14.11
N ALA A 283 5.52 4.68 14.62
CA ALA A 283 4.33 4.69 15.47
C ALA A 283 3.02 4.70 14.66
N ASN A 284 3.07 5.03 13.37
CA ASN A 284 1.92 4.94 12.49
C ASN A 284 1.85 3.54 11.88
N PRO A 285 0.85 2.70 12.24
CA PRO A 285 0.73 1.36 11.69
C PRO A 285 0.35 1.35 10.21
N GLN A 286 -0.08 2.48 9.66
CA GLN A 286 -0.34 2.71 8.24
C GLN A 286 0.66 3.67 7.60
N ASP A 287 1.87 3.80 8.17
CA ASP A 287 2.96 4.55 7.53
C ASP A 287 3.27 4.00 6.13
N LEU A 288 3.50 4.89 5.16
CA LEU A 288 3.78 4.51 3.78
C LEU A 288 5.03 3.63 3.64
N SER A 289 5.96 3.62 4.61
CA SER A 289 7.08 2.66 4.61
C SER A 289 6.66 1.20 4.72
N ASN A 290 5.41 0.92 5.10
CA ASN A 290 4.84 -0.43 5.24
C ASN A 290 4.08 -0.89 3.99
N TYR A 291 4.00 -0.09 2.92
CA TYR A 291 3.24 -0.40 1.70
C TYR A 291 4.07 -0.23 0.46
N SER A 292 3.82 -1.07 -0.54
CA SER A 292 4.56 -1.05 -1.80
C SER A 292 3.95 -0.09 -2.79
N VAL A 293 2.63 0.06 -2.74
CA VAL A 293 1.87 0.98 -3.57
C VAL A 293 0.88 1.77 -2.72
N PHE A 294 0.85 3.08 -2.92
CA PHE A 294 -0.20 3.97 -2.43
C PHE A 294 -1.08 4.36 -3.61
N ILE A 295 -2.38 4.13 -3.49
CA ILE A 295 -3.41 4.38 -4.49
C ILE A 295 -4.29 5.48 -3.94
N VAL A 296 -4.44 6.56 -4.69
CA VAL A 296 -5.29 7.68 -4.32
C VAL A 296 -6.21 7.96 -5.49
N ASP A 297 -7.51 7.87 -5.23
CA ASP A 297 -8.53 8.06 -6.25
C ASP A 297 -9.36 9.32 -6.01
N GLU A 298 -9.22 10.27 -6.92
CA GLU A 298 -9.95 11.54 -6.92
C GLU A 298 -9.93 12.23 -5.54
N PRO A 299 -8.74 12.59 -5.01
CA PRO A 299 -8.66 13.27 -3.74
C PRO A 299 -9.47 14.57 -3.82
N ASN A 300 -10.25 14.84 -2.79
CA ASN A 300 -11.20 15.96 -2.70
C ASN A 300 -10.81 16.98 -1.63
N THR A 301 -9.64 16.84 -1.01
CA THR A 301 -9.05 17.86 -0.13
C THR A 301 -7.57 17.99 -0.41
N LEU A 302 -7.00 19.18 -0.17
CA LEU A 302 -5.56 19.39 -0.35
C LEU A 302 -4.74 18.59 0.67
N PHE A 303 -3.71 17.92 0.18
CA PHE A 303 -2.65 17.37 1.04
C PHE A 303 -1.96 18.49 1.82
N THR A 304 -1.70 18.27 3.09
CA THR A 304 -0.86 19.15 3.91
C THR A 304 0.60 19.10 3.45
N ALA A 305 1.40 20.09 3.84
CA ALA A 305 2.83 20.11 3.51
C ALA A 305 3.59 18.86 4.01
N ALA A 306 3.18 18.30 5.16
CA ALA A 306 3.76 17.09 5.72
C ALA A 306 3.40 15.85 4.88
N GLU A 307 2.14 15.72 4.47
CA GLU A 307 1.66 14.59 3.65
C GLU A 307 2.27 14.62 2.26
N LYS A 308 2.35 15.81 1.62
CA LYS A 308 3.09 15.97 0.34
C LYS A 308 4.54 15.49 0.48
N THR A 309 5.21 15.85 1.57
CA THR A 309 6.58 15.41 1.84
C THR A 309 6.64 13.89 2.04
N ALA A 310 5.67 13.30 2.76
CA ALA A 310 5.58 11.86 2.96
C ALA A 310 5.39 11.09 1.64
N ILE A 311 4.41 11.50 0.82
CA ILE A 311 4.11 10.88 -0.49
C ILE A 311 5.33 10.97 -1.42
N LEU A 312 5.94 12.15 -1.54
CA LEU A 312 7.09 12.34 -2.41
C LEU A 312 8.32 11.59 -1.91
N THR A 313 8.53 11.51 -0.60
CA THR A 313 9.62 10.71 0.00
C THR A 313 9.40 9.21 -0.21
N PHE A 314 8.16 8.74 -0.05
CA PHE A 314 7.76 7.37 -0.34
C PHE A 314 8.10 6.96 -1.77
N VAL A 315 7.68 7.76 -2.77
CA VAL A 315 8.02 7.49 -4.17
C VAL A 315 9.53 7.58 -4.38
N LYS A 316 10.18 8.65 -3.90
CA LYS A 316 11.64 8.83 -4.07
C LYS A 316 12.45 7.62 -3.59
N ASN A 317 12.00 6.97 -2.50
CA ASN A 317 12.65 5.83 -1.88
C ASN A 317 12.17 4.47 -2.40
N GLY A 318 11.44 4.43 -3.50
CA GLY A 318 11.15 3.18 -4.22
C GLY A 318 9.71 2.71 -4.16
N GLY A 319 8.83 3.45 -3.49
CA GLY A 319 7.39 3.22 -3.48
C GLY A 319 6.73 3.46 -4.84
N GLY A 320 5.57 2.84 -5.04
CA GLY A 320 4.70 3.08 -6.19
C GLY A 320 3.55 4.02 -5.83
N LEU A 321 3.30 5.06 -6.63
CA LEU A 321 2.11 5.92 -6.50
C LEU A 321 1.18 5.70 -7.69
N PHE A 322 -0.05 5.30 -7.41
CA PHE A 322 -1.14 5.27 -8.39
C PHE A 322 -2.02 6.50 -8.15
N MET A 323 -2.02 7.41 -9.10
CA MET A 323 -2.80 8.65 -9.05
C MET A 323 -4.00 8.51 -9.96
N ILE A 324 -5.19 8.68 -9.41
CA ILE A 324 -6.38 8.92 -10.21
C ILE A 324 -6.85 10.34 -9.95
N SER A 325 -6.96 11.10 -11.03
CA SER A 325 -7.62 12.39 -11.04
C SER A 325 -8.96 12.22 -11.73
N ASP A 326 -9.77 13.27 -11.72
CA ASP A 326 -11.01 13.34 -12.47
C ASP A 326 -11.11 14.69 -13.22
N HIS A 327 -12.26 15.02 -13.79
CA HIS A 327 -12.51 16.23 -14.57
C HIS A 327 -12.50 17.56 -13.78
N ASP A 328 -12.54 18.67 -14.53
CA ASP A 328 -12.99 19.96 -14.01
C ASP A 328 -14.42 19.84 -13.44
N VAL A 329 -14.68 20.42 -12.26
CA VAL A 329 -15.93 20.23 -11.49
C VAL A 329 -16.02 18.85 -10.81
N SER A 330 -14.89 18.27 -10.43
CA SER A 330 -14.80 17.07 -9.58
C SER A 330 -14.74 17.38 -8.08
N ASP A 331 -14.93 18.64 -7.67
CA ASP A 331 -15.09 19.03 -6.26
C ASP A 331 -16.42 18.49 -5.67
N ARG A 332 -16.36 17.31 -5.05
CA ARG A 332 -17.50 16.60 -4.44
C ARG A 332 -17.83 17.08 -3.04
N ASN A 333 -16.88 17.73 -2.35
CA ASN A 333 -17.09 18.23 -0.98
C ASN A 333 -17.39 19.74 -0.90
N ASN A 334 -17.31 20.44 -2.04
CA ASN A 334 -17.52 21.87 -2.19
C ASN A 334 -16.50 22.74 -1.44
N ASP A 335 -15.24 22.30 -1.33
CA ASP A 335 -14.15 23.08 -0.73
C ASP A 335 -13.43 24.03 -1.72
N GLY A 336 -13.83 23.98 -2.98
CA GLY A 336 -13.28 24.76 -4.09
C GLY A 336 -12.08 24.13 -4.77
N LYS A 337 -11.81 22.84 -4.58
CA LYS A 337 -10.67 22.13 -5.16
C LYS A 337 -11.09 20.83 -5.87
N ASP A 338 -11.02 20.88 -7.20
CA ASP A 338 -11.10 19.69 -8.04
C ASP A 338 -9.85 18.81 -7.90
N SER A 339 -9.98 17.52 -8.15
CA SER A 339 -8.85 16.57 -8.05
C SER A 339 -7.66 16.92 -8.97
N PRO A 340 -7.82 17.46 -10.20
CA PRO A 340 -6.68 18.00 -10.97
C PRO A 340 -5.92 19.08 -10.22
N ALA A 341 -6.62 19.98 -9.53
CA ALA A 341 -6.01 21.09 -8.80
C ALA A 341 -5.21 20.57 -7.59
N ILE A 342 -5.73 19.55 -6.90
CA ILE A 342 -5.06 18.91 -5.74
C ILE A 342 -3.77 18.20 -6.18
N TRP A 343 -3.83 17.44 -7.27
CA TRP A 343 -2.62 16.79 -7.82
C TRP A 343 -1.59 17.79 -8.34
N ASN A 344 -2.03 18.87 -9.01
CA ASN A 344 -1.13 19.93 -9.43
C ASN A 344 -0.51 20.68 -8.25
N ASP A 345 -1.21 20.81 -7.12
CA ASP A 345 -0.69 21.41 -5.89
C ASP A 345 0.37 20.51 -5.23
N LEU A 346 0.20 19.17 -5.21
CA LEU A 346 1.30 18.24 -4.85
C LEU A 346 2.54 18.48 -5.74
N MET A 347 2.32 18.61 -7.05
CA MET A 347 3.39 18.72 -8.04
C MET A 347 4.13 20.06 -8.01
N SER A 348 3.42 21.16 -7.76
CA SER A 348 3.96 22.52 -7.87
C SER A 348 4.26 23.18 -6.52
N ASN A 349 3.59 22.77 -5.44
CA ASN A 349 3.64 23.40 -4.13
C ASN A 349 4.08 22.37 -3.07
N ASN A 350 5.30 21.85 -3.25
CA ASN A 350 5.98 20.97 -2.30
C ASN A 350 7.41 21.49 -2.04
N SER A 351 8.02 21.05 -0.94
CA SER A 351 9.37 21.46 -0.53
C SER A 351 10.50 20.56 -1.03
N MET A 352 10.19 19.53 -1.84
CA MET A 352 11.16 18.50 -2.23
C MET A 352 11.74 18.74 -3.62
N GLN A 353 10.89 18.89 -4.63
CA GLN A 353 11.30 19.13 -6.01
C GLN A 353 10.11 19.72 -6.79
N ALA A 354 10.37 20.76 -7.58
CA ALA A 354 9.37 21.30 -8.49
C ALA A 354 9.03 20.25 -9.57
N ASN A 355 7.74 19.93 -9.72
CA ASN A 355 7.20 19.01 -10.72
C ASN A 355 7.98 17.66 -10.77
N PRO A 356 7.99 16.89 -9.66
CA PRO A 356 8.84 15.72 -9.52
C PRO A 356 8.51 14.62 -10.53
N PHE A 357 7.25 14.53 -10.98
CA PHE A 357 6.81 13.51 -11.93
C PHE A 357 6.80 14.00 -13.39
N GLY A 358 7.02 15.30 -13.64
CA GLY A 358 7.29 15.81 -14.98
C GLY A 358 6.08 15.96 -15.89
N TYR A 359 4.90 16.26 -15.33
CA TYR A 359 3.66 16.52 -16.06
C TYR A 359 2.70 17.39 -15.21
N SER A 360 1.64 17.90 -15.81
CA SER A 360 0.53 18.58 -15.13
C SER A 360 -0.80 18.04 -15.63
N ILE A 361 -1.84 18.10 -14.79
CA ILE A 361 -3.19 17.69 -15.16
C ILE A 361 -3.97 18.95 -15.54
N ALA A 362 -4.49 19.01 -16.76
CA ALA A 362 -5.33 20.11 -17.22
C ALA A 362 -6.75 19.94 -16.66
N LEU A 363 -7.36 21.04 -16.24
CA LEU A 363 -8.78 21.08 -15.87
C LEU A 363 -9.59 21.00 -17.17
N THR A 364 -9.90 19.78 -17.58
CA THR A 364 -10.74 19.47 -18.74
C THR A 364 -11.84 18.50 -18.32
N ASN A 365 -12.85 18.37 -19.16
CA ASN A 365 -13.93 17.40 -18.97
C ASN A 365 -14.18 16.71 -20.32
N ILE A 366 -13.63 15.51 -20.49
CA ILE A 366 -13.68 14.75 -21.74
C ILE A 366 -14.42 13.43 -21.54
N SER A 367 -15.20 13.04 -22.55
CA SER A 367 -15.90 11.75 -22.60
C SER A 367 -15.65 11.10 -23.95
N GLU A 368 -14.87 10.03 -23.98
CA GLU A 368 -14.52 9.31 -25.21
C GLU A 368 -13.99 7.90 -24.93
N THR A 369 -14.06 7.03 -25.93
CA THR A 369 -13.26 5.79 -25.98
C THR A 369 -12.11 5.99 -26.96
N SER A 370 -10.87 5.96 -26.46
CA SER A 370 -9.68 6.09 -27.28
C SER A 370 -8.99 4.75 -27.49
N SER A 371 -8.59 4.48 -28.74
CA SER A 371 -7.65 3.41 -29.12
C SER A 371 -6.25 3.95 -29.45
N ASN A 372 -5.99 5.22 -29.15
CA ASN A 372 -4.71 5.88 -29.41
C ASN A 372 -3.68 5.50 -28.33
N VAL A 373 -3.32 4.22 -28.33
CA VAL A 373 -2.40 3.58 -27.39
C VAL A 373 -0.96 3.66 -27.94
N LEU A 374 0.00 3.87 -27.05
CA LEU A 374 1.43 3.85 -27.37
C LEU A 374 1.78 2.53 -28.09
N ALA A 375 2.37 2.64 -29.28
CA ALA A 375 2.87 1.48 -30.00
C ALA A 375 4.15 0.95 -29.33
N SER A 376 4.01 -0.04 -28.46
CA SER A 376 5.13 -0.70 -27.77
C SER A 376 4.81 -2.16 -27.51
N SER A 377 5.66 -3.09 -27.93
CA SER A 377 5.49 -4.52 -27.64
C SER A 377 6.06 -4.96 -26.28
N THR A 378 6.77 -4.07 -25.58
CA THR A 378 7.48 -4.39 -24.33
C THR A 378 6.95 -3.63 -23.12
N ASN A 379 5.97 -2.75 -23.30
CA ASN A 379 5.40 -2.00 -22.19
C ASN A 379 4.52 -2.95 -21.34
N VAL A 380 5.01 -3.29 -20.15
CA VAL A 380 4.34 -4.25 -19.24
C VAL A 380 3.04 -3.71 -18.61
N ILE A 381 2.73 -2.41 -18.75
CA ILE A 381 1.41 -1.89 -18.37
C ILE A 381 0.40 -2.20 -19.48
N LEU A 382 0.80 -2.04 -20.74
CA LEU A 382 -0.05 -2.27 -21.91
C LEU A 382 -0.16 -3.76 -22.30
N HIS A 383 0.85 -4.57 -21.95
CA HIS A 383 0.96 -5.99 -22.30
C HIS A 383 1.35 -6.86 -21.10
N GLY A 384 0.87 -6.49 -19.91
CA GLY A 384 1.24 -7.15 -18.67
C GLY A 384 0.53 -8.48 -18.44
N SER A 385 0.84 -9.09 -17.31
CA SER A 385 0.32 -10.39 -16.89
C SER A 385 -1.20 -10.47 -16.78
N GLN A 386 -1.88 -9.32 -16.69
CA GLN A 386 -3.33 -9.22 -16.46
C GLN A 386 -4.12 -8.99 -17.75
N GLY A 387 -3.42 -8.98 -18.90
CA GLY A 387 -4.02 -8.86 -20.23
C GLY A 387 -3.52 -7.64 -21.00
N ASN A 388 -4.00 -7.53 -22.24
CA ASN A 388 -3.65 -6.44 -23.14
C ASN A 388 -4.58 -5.24 -22.96
N VAL A 389 -3.99 -4.04 -22.98
CA VAL A 389 -4.71 -2.77 -23.03
C VAL A 389 -4.72 -2.28 -24.47
N THR A 390 -5.91 -2.17 -25.06
CA THR A 390 -6.10 -1.71 -26.44
C THR A 390 -6.92 -0.45 -26.54
N GLN A 391 -7.69 -0.12 -25.49
CA GLN A 391 -8.54 1.06 -25.42
C GLN A 391 -8.60 1.60 -23.99
N LEU A 392 -8.99 2.87 -23.86
CA LEU A 392 -9.36 3.49 -22.60
C LEU A 392 -10.59 4.35 -22.83
N LYS A 393 -11.62 4.19 -22.00
CA LYS A 393 -12.83 5.00 -22.06
C LYS A 393 -12.92 5.90 -20.83
N PHE A 394 -13.18 7.17 -21.08
CA PHE A 394 -13.49 8.16 -20.05
C PHE A 394 -14.97 8.54 -20.11
N SER A 395 -15.55 8.76 -18.93
CA SER A 395 -16.90 9.26 -18.69
C SER A 395 -16.82 10.51 -17.82
N ASN A 396 -16.19 11.56 -18.38
CA ASN A 396 -15.80 12.83 -17.77
C ASN A 396 -14.43 12.81 -17.10
N GLY A 397 -13.36 12.70 -17.89
CA GLY A 397 -11.98 12.80 -17.40
C GLY A 397 -11.31 14.15 -17.67
N ALA A 398 -10.19 14.37 -16.99
CA ALA A 398 -9.20 15.38 -17.32
C ALA A 398 -8.18 14.88 -18.37
N THR A 399 -7.19 15.72 -18.69
CA THR A 399 -6.08 15.37 -19.59
C THR A 399 -4.75 15.78 -18.99
N ILE A 400 -3.66 15.17 -19.47
CA ILE A 400 -2.31 15.44 -19.00
C ILE A 400 -1.52 16.21 -20.07
N THR A 401 -0.70 17.15 -19.61
CA THR A 401 0.39 17.75 -20.38
C THR A 401 1.73 17.31 -19.80
N LYS A 402 2.52 16.59 -20.60
CA LYS A 402 3.88 16.20 -20.26
C LYS A 402 4.84 17.39 -20.36
N THR A 403 5.72 17.55 -19.38
CA THR A 403 6.86 18.47 -19.45
C THR A 403 7.94 17.92 -20.38
N SER A 404 8.39 18.72 -21.34
CA SER A 404 9.44 18.32 -22.28
C SER A 404 10.74 17.95 -21.54
N GLY A 405 11.39 16.86 -21.97
CA GLY A 405 12.62 16.36 -21.35
C GLY A 405 12.43 15.64 -20.00
N SER A 406 11.20 15.52 -19.49
CA SER A 406 10.95 14.78 -18.25
C SER A 406 10.95 13.26 -18.44
N ALA A 407 11.05 12.54 -17.32
CA ALA A 407 10.93 11.07 -17.27
C ALA A 407 9.51 10.54 -17.52
N ALA A 408 8.52 11.43 -17.65
CA ALA A 408 7.14 11.01 -17.87
C ALA A 408 6.99 10.32 -19.23
N THR A 409 6.30 9.18 -19.29
CA THR A 409 6.05 8.42 -20.50
C THR A 409 4.54 8.26 -20.69
N PRO A 410 3.93 8.99 -21.63
CA PRO A 410 2.51 8.85 -21.94
C PRO A 410 2.22 7.47 -22.52
N LEU A 411 1.06 6.91 -22.18
CA LEU A 411 0.66 5.58 -22.63
C LEU A 411 -0.57 5.62 -23.55
N ILE A 412 -1.53 6.49 -23.28
CA ILE A 412 -2.76 6.63 -24.07
C ILE A 412 -3.08 8.11 -24.20
N TRP A 413 -3.49 8.54 -25.39
CA TRP A 413 -3.94 9.90 -25.70
C TRP A 413 -5.41 9.89 -26.09
N GLN A 414 -6.04 11.06 -26.18
CA GLN A 414 -7.34 11.19 -26.84
C GLN A 414 -7.29 10.64 -28.28
N GLY A 415 -8.39 10.07 -28.75
CA GLY A 415 -8.45 9.32 -30.01
C GLY A 415 -8.11 10.15 -31.24
N SER A 416 -8.49 11.43 -31.25
CA SER A 416 -8.22 12.36 -32.35
C SER A 416 -6.86 13.06 -32.25
N SER A 417 -6.12 12.88 -31.16
CA SER A 417 -4.87 13.59 -30.90
C SER A 417 -3.67 12.94 -31.57
N THR A 418 -2.70 13.74 -32.00
CA THR A 418 -1.37 13.22 -32.35
C THR A 418 -0.64 12.82 -31.06
N GLN A 419 -0.03 11.64 -31.04
CA GLN A 419 0.80 11.22 -29.90
C GLN A 419 1.93 12.22 -29.67
N GLY A 420 1.97 12.82 -28.49
CA GLY A 420 2.86 13.93 -28.17
C GLY A 420 2.80 14.34 -26.70
N LEU A 421 2.98 15.62 -26.42
CA LEU A 421 3.09 16.16 -25.06
C LEU A 421 1.75 16.57 -24.42
N SER A 422 0.64 16.57 -25.16
CA SER A 422 -0.66 17.07 -24.69
C SER A 422 -1.77 16.06 -24.99
N ASN A 423 -2.96 16.27 -24.39
CA ASN A 423 -4.14 15.42 -24.57
C ASN A 423 -3.89 13.95 -24.20
N ILE A 424 -3.05 13.75 -23.18
CA ILE A 424 -2.71 12.43 -22.65
C ILE A 424 -3.81 12.03 -21.66
N MET A 425 -4.28 10.78 -21.73
CA MET A 425 -5.29 10.23 -20.82
C MET A 425 -4.65 9.45 -19.65
N CYS A 426 -3.51 8.78 -19.90
CA CYS A 426 -2.71 8.19 -18.83
C CYS A 426 -1.21 8.22 -19.13
N VAL A 427 -0.41 8.31 -18.06
CA VAL A 427 1.03 8.53 -18.09
C VAL A 427 1.72 7.74 -16.99
N THR A 428 2.98 7.37 -17.22
CA THR A 428 3.88 6.88 -16.16
C THR A 428 4.99 7.87 -15.90
N SER A 429 5.61 7.81 -14.73
CA SER A 429 6.86 8.53 -14.45
C SER A 429 7.70 7.78 -13.42
N THR A 430 8.88 8.33 -13.13
CA THR A 430 9.75 7.87 -12.05
C THR A 430 10.23 9.07 -11.25
N PHE A 431 10.42 8.86 -9.95
CA PHE A 431 11.05 9.85 -9.08
C PHE A 431 11.91 9.09 -8.06
N GLY A 432 13.21 9.43 -8.00
CA GLY A 432 14.18 8.58 -7.31
C GLY A 432 14.18 7.15 -7.86
N THR A 433 13.95 6.16 -7.00
CA THR A 433 13.86 4.74 -7.39
C THR A 433 12.42 4.21 -7.47
N GLY A 434 11.43 5.08 -7.27
CA GLY A 434 10.00 4.75 -7.32
C GLY A 434 9.37 4.95 -8.68
N ARG A 435 8.12 4.53 -8.76
CA ARG A 435 7.32 4.47 -9.98
C ARG A 435 6.01 5.22 -9.74
N VAL A 436 5.52 5.91 -10.76
CA VAL A 436 4.24 6.63 -10.72
C VAL A 436 3.42 6.26 -11.94
N PHE A 437 2.15 6.00 -11.74
CA PHE A 437 1.15 5.87 -12.79
C PHE A 437 0.04 6.88 -12.51
N CYS A 438 -0.40 7.61 -13.54
CA CYS A 438 -1.51 8.55 -13.44
C CYS A 438 -2.49 8.33 -14.59
N ILE A 439 -3.76 8.23 -14.23
CA ILE A 439 -4.94 8.22 -15.09
C ILE A 439 -5.87 9.33 -14.61
N THR A 440 -6.56 9.99 -15.54
CA THR A 440 -7.30 11.22 -15.23
C THR A 440 -8.81 11.09 -15.35
N ASP A 441 -9.33 9.91 -15.01
CA ASP A 441 -10.75 9.66 -14.81
C ASP A 441 -10.87 8.51 -13.80
N SER A 442 -11.81 8.61 -12.87
CA SER A 442 -12.14 7.59 -11.86
C SER A 442 -13.10 6.52 -12.38
N SER A 443 -13.91 6.83 -13.40
CA SER A 443 -14.87 5.90 -13.99
C SER A 443 -14.26 4.57 -14.49
N PRO A 444 -13.02 4.50 -15.01
CA PRO A 444 -12.40 3.22 -15.38
C PRO A 444 -12.13 2.27 -14.21
N ALA A 445 -12.06 2.78 -12.97
CA ALA A 445 -11.82 1.99 -11.76
C ALA A 445 -13.13 1.56 -11.09
N ASP A 446 -14.22 2.32 -11.28
CA ASP A 446 -15.54 2.08 -10.71
C ASP A 446 -16.11 0.72 -11.11
N ASP A 447 -16.45 -0.12 -10.15
CA ASP A 447 -16.98 -1.46 -10.40
C ASP A 447 -18.50 -1.57 -10.28
N GLY A 448 -19.18 -0.45 -10.00
CA GLY A 448 -20.63 -0.40 -9.86
C GLY A 448 -21.16 -0.97 -8.54
N THR A 449 -20.31 -1.28 -7.56
CA THR A 449 -20.70 -1.88 -6.26
C THR A 449 -20.85 -0.87 -5.13
N GLY A 450 -21.21 0.36 -5.48
CA GLY A 450 -21.12 1.48 -4.56
C GLY A 450 -22.04 1.39 -3.34
N SER A 451 -21.62 2.10 -2.30
CA SER A 451 -22.30 2.27 -1.03
C SER A 451 -23.77 2.69 -1.20
N PRO A 452 -24.69 2.24 -0.32
CA PRO A 452 -26.09 2.62 -0.37
C PRO A 452 -26.29 4.15 -0.41
N GLY A 453 -26.93 4.64 -1.47
CA GLY A 453 -27.18 6.07 -1.68
C GLY A 453 -26.27 6.72 -2.74
N ASN A 454 -25.19 6.05 -3.13
CA ASN A 454 -24.32 6.49 -4.21
C ASN A 454 -24.78 5.92 -5.55
N THR A 455 -24.61 6.70 -6.61
CA THR A 455 -24.84 6.30 -8.00
C THR A 455 -23.49 6.09 -8.67
N VAL A 456 -23.07 4.83 -8.74
CA VAL A 456 -21.81 4.43 -9.36
C VAL A 456 -22.06 3.54 -10.59
N TYR A 457 -21.06 3.31 -11.42
CA TYR A 457 -21.19 2.66 -12.73
C TYR A 457 -20.11 1.59 -12.94
N PRO A 458 -20.42 0.47 -13.63
CA PRO A 458 -19.50 -0.67 -13.75
C PRO A 458 -18.39 -0.46 -14.79
N GLY A 459 -17.65 0.65 -14.71
CA GLY A 459 -16.56 1.01 -15.60
C GLY A 459 -15.41 -0.01 -15.63
N TRP A 460 -15.07 -0.65 -14.51
CA TRP A 460 -14.09 -1.72 -14.37
C TRP A 460 -14.26 -2.83 -15.42
N THR A 461 -15.52 -3.17 -15.70
CA THR A 461 -15.91 -4.21 -16.66
C THR A 461 -16.51 -3.68 -17.95
N GLU A 462 -16.64 -2.36 -18.08
CA GLU A 462 -17.32 -1.72 -19.20
C GLU A 462 -16.62 -2.00 -20.54
N ILE A 463 -15.28 -1.99 -20.54
CA ILE A 463 -14.48 -2.45 -21.67
C ILE A 463 -13.39 -3.41 -21.20
N ALA A 464 -12.96 -4.29 -22.10
CA ALA A 464 -11.98 -5.33 -21.80
C ALA A 464 -10.61 -4.83 -21.31
N SER A 465 -10.32 -3.53 -21.46
CA SER A 465 -9.01 -2.93 -21.14
C SER A 465 -8.93 -2.25 -19.77
N HIS A 466 -10.05 -1.92 -19.11
CA HIS A 466 -10.02 -1.15 -17.86
C HIS A 466 -9.39 -1.95 -16.71
N ALA A 467 -9.90 -3.14 -16.40
CA ALA A 467 -9.31 -4.00 -15.39
C ALA A 467 -7.83 -4.36 -15.70
N PRO A 468 -7.43 -4.78 -16.93
CA PRO A 468 -6.02 -5.00 -17.26
C PRO A 468 -5.14 -3.77 -17.07
N LEU A 469 -5.61 -2.56 -17.42
CA LEU A 469 -4.82 -1.34 -17.24
C LEU A 469 -4.52 -1.07 -15.76
N HIS A 470 -5.54 -1.10 -14.90
CA HIS A 470 -5.37 -0.88 -13.46
C HIS A 470 -4.51 -1.95 -12.82
N MET A 471 -4.76 -3.21 -13.14
CA MET A 471 -4.03 -4.33 -12.56
C MET A 471 -2.57 -4.38 -13.05
N ASN A 472 -2.31 -4.19 -14.34
CA ASN A 472 -0.94 -4.13 -14.85
C ASN A 472 -0.17 -2.92 -14.28
N ALA A 473 -0.81 -1.74 -14.20
CA ALA A 473 -0.19 -0.57 -13.57
C ALA A 473 0.12 -0.85 -12.08
N SER A 474 -0.81 -1.44 -11.33
CA SER A 474 -0.63 -1.83 -9.92
C SER A 474 0.56 -2.77 -9.72
N LEU A 475 0.65 -3.83 -10.53
CA LEU A 475 1.74 -4.81 -10.45
C LEU A 475 3.08 -4.20 -10.88
N TRP A 476 3.08 -3.30 -11.87
CA TRP A 476 4.29 -2.57 -12.26
C TRP A 476 4.76 -1.62 -11.16
N LEU A 477 3.85 -0.88 -10.51
CA LEU A 477 4.17 -0.04 -9.36
C LEU A 477 4.78 -0.86 -8.22
N ALA A 478 4.22 -2.06 -7.97
CA ALA A 478 4.67 -3.00 -6.95
C ALA A 478 5.94 -3.79 -7.32
N LYS A 479 6.51 -3.56 -8.52
CA LYS A 479 7.70 -4.27 -9.06
C LYS A 479 7.50 -5.79 -9.17
N LEU A 480 6.27 -6.21 -9.49
CA LEU A 480 5.89 -7.61 -9.70
C LEU A 480 5.94 -8.02 -11.18
N GLN A 481 6.22 -7.07 -12.09
CA GLN A 481 6.47 -7.29 -13.51
C GLN A 481 7.44 -6.28 -14.11
#